data_AF-A0A8S0TD66-F1
#
_entry.id   AF-A0A8S0TD66-F1
#
_cell.length_a   1.000
_cell.length_b   1.000
_cell.length_c   1.000
_cell.angle_alpha   90.00
_cell.angle_beta   90.00
_cell.angle_gamma   90.00
#
_symmetry.space_group_name_H-M   'P 1'
#
loop_
_entity.id
_entity.type
_entity.pdbx_description
1 polymer ?
#
loop_
_entity_poly.entity_id
_entity_poly.type
_entity_poly.pdbx_seq_one_letter_code
_entity_poly.pdbx_strand_id
1 'polypeptide(L)'
;MSQIPINEAFDLDLALTMGDYRLESGINQSSEPMAAHPIEMPTVTARGSCAVCMEGYRSGKQVPCGHVFHVVCITRWLSRHDSCPICRFRVSGGSATIKVAL
;
A
#
# COMPACT_ATOMS: atom_id res chain seq x y z
N MET A 1 -23.32 1.81 -42.12
CA MET A 1 -22.61 1.27 -40.95
C MET A 1 -21.17 1.08 -41.38
N SER A 2 -20.30 1.91 -40.81
CA SER A 2 -18.85 1.71 -40.64
C SER A 2 -17.97 1.51 -41.88
N GLN A 3 -17.28 2.58 -42.27
CA GLN A 3 -15.84 2.54 -42.62
C GLN A 3 -15.30 3.97 -42.63
N ILE A 4 -14.46 4.32 -41.64
CA ILE A 4 -13.64 5.55 -41.61
C ILE A 4 -12.17 5.08 -41.59
N PRO A 5 -11.32 5.59 -42.49
CA PRO A 5 -9.93 5.15 -42.64
C PRO A 5 -9.02 5.64 -41.51
N ILE A 6 -8.06 4.79 -41.14
CA ILE A 6 -7.02 5.01 -40.15
C ILE A 6 -5.88 5.87 -40.71
N ASN A 7 -6.00 7.19 -40.66
CA ASN A 7 -4.86 8.09 -40.51
C ASN A 7 -5.32 9.54 -40.26
N GLU A 8 -4.56 10.20 -39.37
CA GLU A 8 -4.53 11.63 -39.04
C GLU A 8 -5.20 12.11 -37.74
N ALA A 9 -4.38 12.85 -36.98
CA ALA A 9 -4.69 13.83 -35.95
C ALA A 9 -4.84 13.38 -34.48
N PHE A 10 -3.69 13.19 -33.81
CA PHE A 10 -3.52 13.76 -32.47
C PHE A 10 -2.10 14.31 -32.31
N ASP A 11 -1.95 15.55 -32.73
CA ASP A 11 -0.74 16.37 -32.64
C ASP A 11 -0.53 16.78 -31.17
N LEU A 12 0.33 16.06 -30.44
CA LEU A 12 0.63 16.29 -29.02
C LEU A 12 2.07 16.80 -28.84
N ASP A 13 2.53 17.72 -29.68
CA ASP A 13 3.86 18.35 -29.54
C ASP A 13 3.81 19.82 -29.08
N LEU A 14 2.61 20.43 -28.98
CA LEU A 14 2.50 21.87 -28.66
C LEU A 14 2.37 22.23 -27.17
N ALA A 15 2.46 21.26 -26.24
CA ALA A 15 2.40 21.54 -24.80
C ALA A 15 3.74 21.96 -24.17
N LEU A 16 4.84 21.96 -24.92
CA LEU A 16 6.20 22.21 -24.39
C LEU A 16 6.63 23.68 -24.37
N THR A 17 5.78 24.63 -24.72
CA THR A 17 6.23 26.04 -24.82
C THR A 17 5.29 27.04 -24.18
N MET A 18 4.92 26.91 -22.88
CA MET A 18 4.61 28.07 -22.01
C MET A 18 4.75 27.71 -20.52
N GLY A 19 5.69 28.36 -19.82
CA GLY A 19 5.47 28.79 -18.42
C GLY A 19 6.41 28.24 -17.35
N ASP A 20 7.64 28.75 -17.31
CA ASP A 20 8.44 28.87 -16.08
C ASP A 20 7.60 29.36 -14.89
N TYR A 21 7.44 28.52 -13.86
CA TYR A 21 7.30 29.00 -12.49
C TYR A 21 8.15 28.14 -11.54
N ARG A 22 9.35 28.67 -11.31
CA ARG A 22 10.27 28.35 -10.23
C ARG A 22 9.57 28.56 -8.87
N LEU A 23 9.44 27.49 -8.07
CA LEU A 23 9.22 27.61 -6.62
C LEU A 23 10.32 26.85 -5.87
N GLU A 24 11.40 27.57 -5.55
CA GLU A 24 12.22 27.25 -4.38
C GLU A 24 11.51 27.79 -3.15
N SER A 25 11.30 26.98 -2.12
CA SER A 25 11.22 27.42 -0.72
C SER A 25 11.36 26.22 0.20
N GLY A 26 12.45 26.21 0.98
CA GLY A 26 12.85 25.10 1.84
C GLY A 26 11.98 24.91 3.08
N ILE A 27 11.98 23.67 3.56
CA ILE A 27 11.49 23.31 4.90
C ILE A 27 12.69 22.79 5.67
N ASN A 28 13.09 23.60 6.64
CA ASN A 28 13.92 23.21 7.77
C ASN A 28 13.12 22.26 8.66
N GLN A 29 13.73 21.18 9.15
CA GLN A 29 13.76 20.82 10.58
C GLN A 29 14.22 19.36 10.80
N SER A 30 15.42 19.28 11.39
CA SER A 30 15.79 18.37 12.49
C SER A 30 15.36 16.90 12.42
N SER A 31 16.37 16.07 12.15
CA SER A 31 16.46 14.65 12.46
C SER A 31 16.32 14.39 13.97
N GLU A 32 15.23 13.74 14.38
CA GLU A 32 15.14 13.03 15.66
C GLU A 32 15.21 11.51 15.40
N PRO A 33 16.05 10.76 16.14
CA PRO A 33 16.12 9.31 15.98
C PRO A 33 14.85 8.68 16.56
N MET A 34 13.99 8.18 15.68
CA MET A 34 12.78 7.46 16.09
C MET A 34 13.19 6.18 16.82
N ALA A 35 13.06 6.20 18.14
CA ALA A 35 13.21 5.04 18.99
C ALA A 35 12.25 3.94 18.52
N ALA A 36 12.82 2.76 18.23
CA ALA A 36 12.10 1.60 17.76
C ALA A 36 11.26 1.00 18.89
N HIS A 37 9.95 1.27 18.89
CA HIS A 37 9.00 0.56 19.73
C HIS A 37 8.62 -0.78 19.10
N PRO A 38 8.55 -1.88 19.88
CA PRO A 38 8.16 -3.19 19.37
C PRO A 38 6.71 -3.15 18.84
N ILE A 39 6.52 -3.61 17.60
CA ILE A 39 5.22 -3.62 16.91
C ILE A 39 4.44 -4.86 17.32
N GLU A 40 3.50 -4.70 18.24
CA GLU A 40 2.53 -5.73 18.58
C GLU A 40 1.31 -5.62 17.64
N MET A 41 1.20 -6.55 16.71
CA MET A 41 0.07 -6.65 15.80
C MET A 41 -1.11 -7.39 16.47
N PRO A 42 -2.33 -6.83 16.47
CA PRO A 42 -3.49 -7.45 17.10
C PRO A 42 -3.96 -8.70 16.36
N THR A 43 -4.38 -9.71 17.12
CA THR A 43 -5.00 -10.93 16.59
C THR A 43 -6.50 -10.66 16.41
N VAL A 44 -7.03 -10.87 15.20
CA VAL A 44 -8.45 -10.67 14.89
C VAL A 44 -9.14 -12.02 14.69
N THR A 45 -10.28 -12.21 15.34
CA THR A 45 -11.17 -13.36 15.14
C THR A 45 -12.07 -13.10 13.93
N ALA A 46 -11.56 -13.34 12.72
CA ALA A 46 -12.29 -13.21 11.47
C ALA A 46 -12.43 -14.58 10.79
N ARG A 47 -13.53 -14.80 10.05
CA ARG A 47 -13.72 -15.98 9.18
C ARG A 47 -13.56 -15.56 7.72
N GLY A 48 -12.65 -16.21 7.01
CA GLY A 48 -12.36 -15.91 5.61
C GLY A 48 -11.41 -16.95 5.00
N SER A 49 -10.97 -16.72 3.77
CA SER A 49 -9.97 -17.55 3.08
C SER A 49 -8.62 -16.83 3.01
N CYS A 50 -7.54 -17.53 3.32
CA CYS A 50 -6.19 -16.99 3.26
C CYS A 50 -5.68 -17.01 1.82
N ALA A 51 -5.34 -15.86 1.25
CA ALA A 51 -4.84 -15.80 -0.13
C ALA A 51 -3.43 -16.41 -0.32
N VAL A 52 -2.74 -16.79 0.76
CA VAL A 52 -1.40 -17.41 0.69
C VAL A 52 -1.48 -18.93 0.55
N CYS A 53 -2.33 -19.60 1.34
CA CYS A 53 -2.51 -21.06 1.28
C CYS A 53 -3.85 -21.50 0.68
N MET A 54 -4.73 -20.56 0.32
CA MET A 54 -6.08 -20.78 -0.21
C MET A 54 -7.05 -21.50 0.73
N GLU A 55 -6.67 -21.71 2.00
CA GLU A 55 -7.51 -22.37 3.01
C GLU A 55 -8.27 -21.39 3.90
N GLY A 56 -9.36 -21.87 4.49
CA GLY A 56 -10.13 -21.12 5.47
C GLY A 56 -9.36 -20.87 6.77
N TYR A 57 -9.56 -19.71 7.38
CA TYR A 57 -9.06 -19.40 8.73
C TYR A 57 -10.20 -19.08 9.69
N ARG A 58 -10.02 -19.44 10.97
CA ARG A 58 -10.91 -19.05 12.08
C ARG A 58 -10.37 -17.87 12.90
N SER A 59 -9.06 -17.64 12.83
CA SER A 59 -8.35 -16.52 13.44
C SER A 59 -7.15 -16.18 12.56
N GLY A 60 -6.85 -14.89 12.46
CA GLY A 60 -5.82 -14.40 11.56
C GLY A 60 -5.18 -13.12 12.06
N LYS A 61 -4.14 -12.71 11.36
CA LYS A 61 -3.45 -11.45 11.59
C LYS A 61 -3.87 -10.46 10.52
N GLN A 62 -4.34 -9.30 10.95
CA GLN A 62 -4.68 -8.21 10.05
C GLN A 62 -3.44 -7.35 9.80
N VAL A 63 -3.07 -7.18 8.55
CA VAL A 63 -2.01 -6.24 8.16
C VAL A 63 -2.56 -4.80 8.11
N PRO A 64 -1.70 -3.75 8.17
CA PRO A 64 -2.12 -2.35 8.21
C PRO A 64 -3.07 -1.91 7.09
N CYS A 65 -3.02 -2.56 5.93
CA CYS A 65 -3.93 -2.30 4.82
C CYS A 65 -5.31 -2.96 4.95
N GLY A 66 -5.59 -3.64 6.06
CA GLY A 66 -6.89 -4.23 6.38
C GLY A 66 -7.07 -5.71 5.98
N HIS A 67 -6.15 -6.30 5.23
CA HIS A 67 -6.24 -7.71 4.81
C HIS A 67 -5.88 -8.68 5.93
N VAL A 68 -6.50 -9.87 5.95
CA VAL A 68 -6.35 -10.88 7.00
C VAL A 68 -5.84 -12.20 6.43
N PHE A 69 -4.86 -12.80 7.11
CA PHE A 69 -4.23 -14.06 6.72
C PHE A 69 -4.02 -14.94 7.96
N HIS A 70 -3.74 -16.24 7.78
CA HIS A 70 -3.23 -17.03 8.91
C HIS A 70 -1.93 -16.41 9.43
N VAL A 71 -1.76 -16.42 10.75
CA VAL A 71 -0.56 -15.91 11.43
C VAL A 71 0.70 -16.52 10.83
N VAL A 72 0.73 -17.84 10.64
CA VAL A 72 1.88 -18.55 10.08
C VAL A 72 2.17 -18.12 8.63
N CYS A 73 1.13 -17.97 7.81
CA CYS A 73 1.26 -17.61 6.40
C CYS A 73 1.85 -16.20 6.25
N ILE A 74 1.30 -15.22 6.97
CA ILE A 74 1.79 -13.84 6.87
C ILE A 74 3.16 -13.68 7.52
N THR A 75 3.46 -14.36 8.63
CA THR A 75 4.80 -14.34 9.23
C THR A 75 5.87 -14.90 8.28
N ARG A 76 5.58 -16.02 7.60
CA ARG A 76 6.51 -16.60 6.60
C ARG A 76 6.70 -15.67 5.40
N TRP A 77 5.63 -15.05 4.93
CA TRP A 77 5.70 -14.08 3.84
C TRP A 77 6.53 -12.85 4.22
N LEU A 78 6.24 -12.26 5.40
CA LEU A 78 6.95 -11.08 5.92
C LEU A 78 8.42 -11.34 6.25
N SER A 79 8.82 -12.61 6.37
CA SER A 79 10.24 -12.98 6.50
C SER A 79 11.02 -12.83 5.19
N ARG A 80 10.34 -12.74 4.04
CA ARG A 80 10.96 -12.61 2.71
C ARG A 80 10.56 -11.33 1.98
N HIS A 81 9.40 -10.76 2.31
CA HIS A 81 8.81 -9.63 1.62
C HIS A 81 8.15 -8.68 2.61
N ASP A 82 8.39 -7.37 2.51
CA ASP A 82 7.78 -6.39 3.40
C ASP A 82 6.42 -5.86 2.92
N SER A 83 5.66 -6.64 2.15
CA SER A 83 4.44 -6.17 1.47
C SER A 83 3.25 -7.10 1.63
N CYS A 84 2.04 -6.57 1.53
CA CYS A 84 0.82 -7.37 1.54
C CYS A 84 0.73 -8.26 0.27
N PRO A 85 0.45 -9.58 0.39
CA PRO A 85 0.29 -10.48 -0.76
C PRO A 85 -0.82 -10.07 -1.73
N ILE A 86 -1.82 -9.32 -1.25
CA ILE A 86 -3.00 -8.94 -2.04
C ILE A 86 -2.79 -7.58 -2.71
N CYS A 87 -2.43 -6.55 -1.93
CA CYS A 87 -2.40 -5.17 -2.42
C CYS A 87 -0.99 -4.57 -2.52
N ARG A 88 0.06 -5.33 -2.21
CA ARG A 88 1.47 -4.87 -2.20
C ARG A 88 1.78 -3.69 -1.27
N PHE A 89 0.84 -3.30 -0.42
CA PHE A 89 1.06 -2.29 0.61
C PHE A 89 2.22 -2.68 1.52
N ARG A 90 3.17 -1.77 1.75
CA ARG A 90 4.35 -2.03 2.58
C ARG A 90 3.96 -2.10 4.05
N VAL A 91 4.27 -3.20 4.70
CA VAL A 91 3.91 -3.46 6.10
C VAL A 91 4.92 -2.84 7.08
N SER A 92 6.09 -2.42 6.59
CA SER A 92 7.23 -1.92 7.38
C SER A 92 7.29 -0.39 7.62
N GLY A 93 6.21 0.35 7.39
CA GLY A 93 6.20 1.81 7.56
C GLY A 93 5.03 2.34 8.39
N GLY A 94 5.24 2.50 9.69
CA GLY A 94 4.62 3.52 10.55
C GLY A 94 3.09 3.62 10.67
N SER A 95 2.59 3.35 11.89
CA SER A 95 1.34 3.89 12.45
C SER A 95 0.03 3.66 11.67
N ALA A 96 -0.49 2.43 11.70
CA ALA A 96 -1.92 2.23 11.54
C ALA A 96 -2.64 2.54 12.86
N THR A 97 -3.16 3.77 12.98
CA THR A 97 -4.13 4.12 14.04
C THR A 97 -5.41 3.30 13.82
N ILE A 98 -5.61 2.30 14.66
CA ILE A 98 -6.87 1.57 14.73
C ILE A 98 -7.85 2.52 15.42
N LYS A 99 -8.63 3.26 14.62
CA LYS A 99 -9.80 3.97 15.12
C LYS A 99 -10.82 2.92 15.58
N VAL A 100 -10.80 2.60 16.87
CA VAL A 100 -11.94 1.96 17.51
C VAL A 100 -13.03 3.02 17.61
N ALA A 101 -14.08 2.88 16.80
CA ALA A 101 -15.27 3.71 16.92
C ALA A 101 -16.01 3.26 18.19
N LEU A 102 -16.15 4.18 19.15
CA LEU A 102 -17.04 4.10 20.32
C LEU A 102 -18.47 4.47 19.91
#